data_AF-A0A7S0PZF7-F1
#
_entry.id   AF-A0A7S0PZF7-F1
#
_cell.length_a   1.000
_cell.length_b   1.000
_cell.length_c   1.000
_cell.angle_alpha   90.00
_cell.angle_beta   90.00
_cell.angle_gamma   90.00
#
_symmetry.space_group_name_H-M   'P 1'
#
loop_
_entity.id
_entity.type
_entity.pdbx_description
1 polymer ?
#
loop_
_entity_poly.entity_id
_entity_poly.type
_entity_poly.pdbx_seq_one_letter_code
_entity_poly.pdbx_strand_id
1 'polypeptide(L)'
;SMLATAFLAHFNAPKFFTELAPPRDGKSKMPKFNLAVAGGFGMAGAMMTTIMATGFLTFGASAQGLILNNYATTDALAFVARLGIASSILFSYPLLFLALRDGVLSLLGLSELAARNDVHLVATLLLILLVNGAACVIKDLGLICALGGAVLGSALVYVLPALMSLGVARDKAAAPEGSPGKLKPLEVGFNYLIVALGSVLAVVGAITSLRGAAH
;
A
#
# COMPACT_ATOMS: atom_id res chain seq x y z
N SER A 1 7.19 -9.26 2.88
CA SER A 1 5.91 -8.57 3.20
C SER A 1 6.12 -7.10 3.58
N MET A 2 6.98 -6.77 4.57
CA MET A 2 7.14 -5.38 5.05
C MET A 2 7.56 -4.34 4.00
N LEU A 3 8.40 -4.69 3.02
CA LEU A 3 8.78 -3.79 1.93
C LEU A 3 7.59 -3.43 1.02
N ALA A 4 6.69 -4.38 0.75
CA ALA A 4 5.50 -4.11 -0.08
C ALA A 4 4.55 -3.12 0.63
N THR A 5 4.40 -3.26 1.95
CA THR A 5 3.62 -2.34 2.79
C THR A 5 4.28 -0.97 2.89
N ALA A 6 5.62 -0.89 2.97
CA ALA A 6 6.35 0.36 3.05
C ALA A 6 6.19 1.25 1.80
N PHE A 7 6.05 0.64 0.63
CA PHE A 7 5.87 1.33 -0.66
C PHE A 7 4.41 1.35 -1.13
N LEU A 8 3.46 1.15 -0.21
CA LEU A 8 2.04 1.09 -0.52
C LEU A 8 1.46 2.51 -0.62
N ALA A 9 1.70 3.17 -1.76
CA ALA A 9 1.14 4.49 -2.08
C ALA A 9 -0.02 4.44 -3.10
N HIS A 10 -0.30 3.25 -3.65
CA HIS A 10 -1.14 3.05 -4.83
C HIS A 10 -2.60 3.51 -4.65
N PHE A 11 -3.17 3.41 -3.45
CA PHE A 11 -4.56 3.81 -3.20
C PHE A 11 -4.76 5.34 -3.18
N ASN A 12 -3.71 6.11 -2.84
CA ASN A 12 -3.75 7.58 -2.85
C ASN A 12 -3.28 8.17 -4.19
N ALA A 13 -2.58 7.39 -5.02
CA ALA A 13 -2.02 7.86 -6.28
C ALA A 13 -3.06 8.48 -7.25
N PRO A 14 -4.27 7.91 -7.45
CA PRO A 14 -5.28 8.54 -8.31
C PRO A 14 -5.71 9.91 -7.78
N LYS A 15 -5.90 10.04 -6.46
CA LYS A 15 -6.28 11.30 -5.84
C LYS A 15 -5.21 12.37 -6.05
N PHE A 16 -3.94 12.04 -5.81
CA PHE A 16 -2.82 12.95 -6.09
C PHE A 16 -2.71 13.35 -7.57
N PHE A 17 -2.98 12.41 -8.48
CA PHE A 17 -3.01 12.72 -9.92
C PHE A 17 -4.15 13.68 -10.28
N THR A 18 -5.33 13.53 -9.67
CA THR A 18 -6.46 14.42 -9.90
C THR A 18 -6.23 15.83 -9.34
N GLU A 19 -5.63 15.93 -8.15
CA GLU A 19 -5.31 17.18 -7.46
C GLU A 19 -4.13 17.93 -8.12
N LEU A 20 -3.29 17.23 -8.91
CA LEU A 20 -2.17 17.85 -9.61
C LEU A 20 -2.66 18.92 -10.60
N ALA A 21 -2.13 20.14 -10.45
CA ALA A 21 -2.49 21.28 -11.29
C ALA A 21 -2.25 20.96 -12.78
N PRO A 22 -3.21 21.28 -13.67
CA PRO A 22 -3.04 21.06 -15.10
C PRO A 22 -1.87 21.91 -15.63
N PRO A 23 -1.04 21.37 -16.54
CA PRO A 23 0.01 22.15 -17.19
C PRO A 23 -0.59 23.34 -17.96
N ARG A 24 0.04 24.52 -17.84
CA ARG A 24 -0.34 25.74 -18.59
C ARG A 24 -0.36 25.53 -20.11
N ASP A 25 0.44 24.60 -20.61
CA ASP A 25 0.56 24.28 -22.04
C ASP A 25 -0.52 23.30 -22.56
N GLY A 26 -1.50 22.88 -21.74
CA GLY A 26 -2.53 21.90 -22.15
C GLY A 26 -2.02 20.47 -22.36
N LYS A 27 -0.73 20.20 -22.11
CA LYS A 27 -0.11 18.87 -22.22
C LYS A 27 -0.57 17.92 -21.10
N SER A 28 -0.38 16.61 -21.30
CA SER A 28 -0.70 15.57 -20.32
C SER A 28 0.01 15.80 -18.98
N LYS A 29 -0.70 15.52 -17.87
CA LYS A 29 -0.17 15.60 -16.48
C LYS A 29 0.89 14.52 -16.19
N MET A 30 0.95 13.46 -16.99
CA MET A 30 1.78 12.26 -16.80
C MET A 30 3.28 12.53 -16.54
N PRO A 31 4.00 13.36 -17.31
CA PRO A 31 5.44 13.52 -17.12
C PRO A 31 5.80 14.14 -15.76
N LYS A 32 5.02 15.12 -15.29
CA LYS A 32 5.23 15.75 -13.98
C LYS A 32 4.89 14.78 -12.85
N PHE A 33 3.81 14.03 -13.00
CA PHE A 33 3.43 13.01 -12.03
C PHE A 33 4.49 11.90 -11.93
N ASN A 34 5.00 11.40 -13.06
CA ASN A 34 6.05 10.38 -13.08
C ASN A 34 7.34 10.87 -12.44
N LEU A 35 7.73 12.13 -12.65
CA LEU A 35 8.89 12.71 -11.98
C LEU A 35 8.68 12.80 -10.46
N ALA A 36 7.50 13.22 -10.01
CA ALA A 36 7.17 13.27 -8.59
C ALA A 36 7.15 11.88 -7.94
N VAL A 37 6.58 10.89 -8.62
CA VAL A 37 6.56 9.49 -8.18
C VAL A 37 7.98 8.94 -8.10
N ALA A 38 8.78 9.08 -9.17
CA ALA A 38 10.15 8.58 -9.21
C ALA A 38 11.04 9.24 -8.14
N GLY A 39 10.94 10.56 -7.99
CA GLY A 39 11.67 11.30 -6.95
C GLY A 39 11.24 10.89 -5.54
N GLY A 40 9.93 10.76 -5.30
CA GLY A 40 9.38 10.36 -4.00
C GLY A 40 9.80 8.93 -3.60
N PHE A 41 9.64 7.96 -4.50
CA PHE A 41 10.05 6.58 -4.26
C PHE A 41 11.57 6.44 -4.13
N GLY A 42 12.35 7.16 -4.94
CA GLY A 42 13.80 7.16 -4.86
C GLY A 42 14.31 7.70 -3.53
N MET A 43 13.77 8.83 -3.08
CA MET A 43 14.11 9.42 -1.78
C MET A 43 13.68 8.51 -0.62
N ALA A 44 12.46 7.97 -0.66
CA ALA A 44 11.98 7.04 0.37
C ALA A 44 12.86 5.78 0.44
N GLY A 45 13.22 5.22 -0.71
CA GLY A 45 14.13 4.07 -0.80
C GLY A 45 15.51 4.35 -0.25
N ALA A 46 16.08 5.52 -0.57
CA ALA A 46 17.38 5.93 -0.01
C ALA A 46 17.30 6.05 1.52
N MET A 47 16.30 6.78 2.05
CA MET A 47 16.13 6.94 3.50
C MET A 47 15.93 5.59 4.22
N MET A 48 15.07 4.73 3.69
CA MET A 48 14.84 3.40 4.26
C MET A 48 16.10 2.54 4.24
N THR A 49 16.85 2.56 3.13
CA THR A 49 18.09 1.79 3.01
C THR A 49 19.13 2.28 4.02
N THR A 50 19.28 3.60 4.19
CA THR A 50 20.20 4.17 5.17
C THR A 50 19.82 3.77 6.58
N ILE A 51 18.54 3.90 6.98
CA ILE A 51 18.07 3.54 8.33
C ILE A 51 18.23 2.02 8.57
N MET A 52 17.93 1.19 7.58
CA MET A 52 18.11 -0.25 7.67
C MET A 52 19.59 -0.61 7.83
N ALA A 53 20.47 -0.04 7.02
CA ALA A 53 21.90 -0.31 7.06
C ALA A 53 22.51 0.13 8.41
N THR A 54 22.18 1.33 8.90
CA THR A 54 22.69 1.81 10.19
C THR A 54 22.13 1.02 11.37
N GLY A 55 20.85 0.66 11.35
CA GLY A 55 20.23 -0.18 12.36
C GLY A 55 20.89 -1.57 12.43
N PHE A 56 21.12 -2.20 11.28
CA PHE A 56 21.79 -3.50 11.22
C PHE A 56 23.26 -3.42 11.63
N LEU A 57 23.99 -2.39 11.22
CA LEU A 57 25.39 -2.21 11.64
C LEU A 57 25.53 -1.96 13.15
N THR A 58 24.51 -1.38 13.78
CA THR A 58 24.52 -1.05 15.23
C THR A 58 24.17 -2.26 16.09
N PHE A 59 23.12 -3.01 15.72
CA PHE A 59 22.56 -4.08 16.55
C PHE A 59 22.83 -5.50 16.01
N GLY A 60 23.29 -5.62 14.76
CA GLY A 60 23.60 -6.89 14.12
C GLY A 60 22.42 -7.87 14.15
N ALA A 61 22.71 -9.11 14.53
CA ALA A 61 21.72 -10.18 14.65
C ALA A 61 20.69 -9.98 15.77
N SER A 62 20.95 -9.07 16.72
CA SER A 62 20.05 -8.80 17.84
C SER A 62 18.98 -7.75 17.51
N ALA A 63 18.98 -7.20 16.29
CA ALA A 63 18.06 -6.14 15.87
C ALA A 63 16.59 -6.59 15.93
N GLN A 64 15.84 -6.05 16.88
CA GLN A 64 14.39 -6.24 16.94
C GLN A 64 13.64 -5.52 15.81
N GLY A 65 12.47 -6.05 15.43
CA GLY A 65 11.64 -5.52 14.32
C GLY A 65 11.22 -4.05 14.48
N LEU A 66 11.02 -3.60 15.73
CA LEU A 66 11.02 -2.18 16.05
C LEU A 66 12.40 -1.83 16.63
N ILE A 67 13.24 -1.17 15.82
CA ILE A 67 14.65 -0.93 16.19
C ILE A 67 14.80 -0.15 17.50
N LEU A 68 13.82 0.72 17.83
CA LEU A 68 13.79 1.49 19.07
C LEU A 68 13.69 0.62 20.33
N ASN A 69 13.25 -0.64 20.23
CA ASN A 69 13.19 -1.53 21.39
C ASN A 69 14.58 -2.04 21.82
N ASN A 70 15.59 -1.94 20.95
CA ASN A 70 16.97 -2.28 21.30
C ASN A 70 17.67 -1.18 22.14
N TYR A 71 17.09 0.02 22.21
CA TYR A 71 17.61 1.11 23.03
C TYR A 71 17.02 1.07 24.44
N ALA A 72 17.84 1.40 25.44
CA ALA A 72 17.43 1.47 26.84
C ALA A 72 16.20 2.40 27.02
N THR A 73 15.35 2.08 28.00
CA THR A 73 14.18 2.90 28.32
C THR A 73 14.57 4.26 28.91
N THR A 74 15.77 4.37 29.47
CA THR A 74 16.35 5.59 30.04
C THR A 74 16.98 6.51 28.99
N ASP A 75 17.11 6.07 27.73
CA ASP A 75 17.67 6.89 26.65
C ASP A 75 16.66 7.97 26.22
N ALA A 76 17.02 9.24 26.45
CA ALA A 76 16.18 10.39 26.14
C ALA A 76 15.95 10.55 24.63
N LEU A 77 16.94 10.25 23.78
CA LEU A 77 16.79 10.34 22.31
C LEU A 77 15.86 9.25 21.80
N ALA A 78 16.00 8.02 22.32
CA ALA A 78 15.09 6.93 22.00
C ALA A 78 13.65 7.24 22.45
N PHE A 79 13.49 7.87 23.62
CA PHE A 79 12.17 8.31 24.10
C PHE A 79 11.54 9.36 23.16
N VAL A 80 12.29 10.38 22.74
CA VAL A 80 11.80 11.38 21.77
C VAL A 80 11.42 10.72 20.44
N ALA A 81 12.23 9.78 19.95
CA ALA A 81 11.90 9.03 18.73
C ALA A 81 10.61 8.19 18.89
N ARG A 82 10.38 7.58 20.05
CA ARG A 82 9.13 6.87 20.38
C ARG A 82 7.92 7.82 20.35
N LEU A 83 8.05 9.02 20.91
CA LEU A 83 7.00 10.05 20.84
C LEU A 83 6.71 10.48 19.40
N GLY A 84 7.74 10.63 18.57
CA GLY A 84 7.60 10.95 17.14
C GLY A 84 6.83 9.87 16.38
N ILE A 85 7.17 8.59 16.58
CA ILE A 85 6.46 7.46 15.99
C ILE A 85 5.01 7.41 16.49
N ALA A 86 4.78 7.56 17.79
CA ALA A 86 3.44 7.56 18.37
C ALA A 86 2.57 8.69 17.79
N SER A 87 3.12 9.90 17.67
CA SER A 87 2.44 11.04 17.07
C SER A 87 2.12 10.79 15.60
N SER A 88 3.09 10.27 14.83
CA SER A 88 2.90 9.91 13.42
C SER A 88 1.75 8.90 13.23
N ILE A 89 1.69 7.86 14.07
CA ILE A 89 0.61 6.87 14.04
C ILE A 89 -0.74 7.53 14.37
N LEU A 90 -0.78 8.37 15.41
CA LEU A 90 -2.00 9.07 15.83
C LEU A 90 -2.57 9.96 14.71
N PHE A 91 -1.72 10.70 14.00
CA PHE A 91 -2.15 11.56 12.89
C PHE A 91 -2.42 10.79 11.60
N SER A 92 -1.78 9.64 11.40
CA SER A 92 -2.00 8.80 10.21
C SER A 92 -3.28 7.97 10.31
N TYR A 93 -3.72 7.62 11.53
CA TYR A 93 -4.90 6.79 11.75
C TYR A 93 -6.17 7.37 11.12
N PRO A 94 -6.53 8.65 11.30
CA PRO A 94 -7.69 9.25 10.63
C PRO A 94 -7.61 9.17 9.10
N LEU A 95 -6.42 9.38 8.51
CA LEU A 95 -6.25 9.35 7.06
C LEU A 95 -6.47 7.94 6.48
N LEU A 96 -5.94 6.92 7.14
CA LEU A 96 -6.17 5.52 6.78
C LEU A 96 -7.63 5.11 6.97
N PHE A 97 -8.26 5.60 8.05
CA PHE A 97 -9.66 5.32 8.32
C PHE A 97 -10.60 5.92 7.27
N LEU A 98 -10.30 7.12 6.76
CA LEU A 98 -11.04 7.73 5.65
C LEU A 98 -10.97 6.86 4.40
N ALA A 99 -9.77 6.40 4.02
CA ALA A 99 -9.60 5.52 2.86
C ALA A 99 -10.35 4.18 3.03
N LEU A 100 -10.34 3.60 4.25
CA LEU A 100 -11.10 2.39 4.57
C LEU A 100 -12.61 2.62 4.39
N ARG A 101 -13.14 3.69 4.97
CA ARG A 101 -14.57 4.02 4.89
C ARG A 101 -15.02 4.23 3.45
N ASP A 102 -14.28 5.03 2.68
CA ASP A 102 -14.62 5.34 1.30
C ASP A 102 -14.52 4.07 0.42
N GLY A 103 -13.53 3.19 0.70
CA GLY A 103 -13.42 1.88 0.07
C GLY A 103 -14.63 0.97 0.35
N VAL A 104 -15.06 0.88 1.61
CA VAL A 104 -16.22 0.05 2.00
C VAL A 104 -17.53 0.59 1.40
N LEU A 105 -17.75 1.90 1.44
CA LEU A 105 -18.93 2.52 0.85
C LEU A 105 -18.99 2.32 -0.67
N SER A 106 -17.84 2.40 -1.34
CA SER A 106 -17.72 2.12 -2.77
C SER A 106 -18.04 0.67 -3.10
N LEU A 107 -17.51 -0.30 -2.33
CA LEU A 107 -17.78 -1.74 -2.51
C LEU A 107 -19.26 -2.09 -2.33
N LEU A 108 -19.97 -1.39 -1.43
CA LEU A 108 -21.40 -1.59 -1.21
C LEU A 108 -22.29 -0.85 -2.23
N GLY A 109 -21.71 -0.12 -3.19
CA GLY A 109 -22.46 0.70 -4.15
C GLY A 109 -23.14 1.92 -3.51
N LEU A 110 -22.74 2.30 -2.29
CA LEU A 110 -23.31 3.40 -1.51
C LEU A 110 -22.54 4.72 -1.66
N SER A 111 -21.66 4.80 -2.66
CA SER A 111 -20.81 5.98 -2.90
C SER A 111 -21.61 7.28 -3.09
N GLU A 112 -22.78 7.21 -3.75
CA GLU A 112 -23.65 8.39 -3.91
C GLU A 112 -24.40 8.77 -2.62
N LEU A 113 -24.75 7.78 -1.79
CA LEU A 113 -25.36 8.01 -0.48
C LEU A 113 -24.35 8.54 0.54
N ALA A 114 -23.05 8.31 0.30
CA ALA A 114 -21.97 8.83 1.12
C ALA A 114 -21.98 10.36 1.18
N ALA A 115 -22.55 11.07 0.21
CA ALA A 115 -22.68 12.53 0.28
C ALA A 115 -23.54 13.02 1.46
N ARG A 116 -24.36 12.14 2.07
CA ARG A 116 -25.17 12.46 3.24
C ARG A 116 -24.40 12.24 4.54
N ASN A 117 -24.47 13.23 5.43
CA ASN A 117 -23.67 13.28 6.65
C ASN A 117 -24.06 12.20 7.69
N ASP A 118 -25.32 11.77 7.68
CA ASP A 118 -25.86 10.68 8.49
C ASP A 118 -25.28 9.31 8.10
N VAL A 119 -25.20 9.01 6.80
CA VAL A 119 -24.60 7.78 6.27
C VAL A 119 -23.11 7.72 6.64
N HIS A 120 -22.41 8.85 6.51
CA HIS A 120 -21.00 8.95 6.92
C HIS A 120 -20.79 8.67 8.40
N LEU A 121 -21.63 9.23 9.26
CA LEU A 121 -21.52 9.07 10.72
C LEU A 121 -21.80 7.61 11.11
N VAL A 122 -22.87 7.00 10.59
CA VAL A 122 -23.22 5.61 10.87
C VAL A 122 -22.14 4.65 10.36
N ALA A 123 -21.67 4.83 9.12
CA ALA A 123 -20.60 4.00 8.56
C ALA A 123 -19.31 4.11 9.37
N THR A 124 -18.95 5.31 9.82
CA THR A 124 -17.79 5.56 10.67
C THR A 124 -17.91 4.86 12.01
N LEU A 125 -19.05 4.99 12.70
CA LEU A 125 -19.27 4.34 14.00
C LEU A 125 -19.23 2.80 13.88
N LEU A 126 -19.88 2.23 12.87
CA LEU A 126 -19.86 0.79 12.63
C LEU A 126 -18.45 0.27 12.33
N LEU A 127 -17.70 0.96 11.47
CA LEU A 127 -16.33 0.59 11.13
C LEU A 127 -15.39 0.70 12.34
N ILE A 128 -15.50 1.75 13.16
CA ILE A 128 -14.72 1.88 14.39
C ILE A 128 -15.03 0.72 15.35
N LEU A 129 -16.32 0.40 15.54
CA LEU A 129 -16.73 -0.69 16.43
C LEU A 129 -16.17 -2.04 15.95
N LEU A 130 -16.23 -2.30 14.64
CA LEU A 130 -15.73 -3.54 14.05
C LEU A 130 -14.20 -3.64 14.16
N VAL A 131 -13.48 -2.56 13.82
CA VAL A 131 -12.01 -2.52 13.91
C VAL A 131 -11.55 -2.66 15.35
N ASN A 132 -12.20 -1.98 16.30
CA ASN A 132 -11.87 -2.08 17.71
C ASN A 132 -12.20 -3.48 18.28
N GLY A 133 -13.32 -4.06 17.87
CA GLY A 133 -13.68 -5.44 18.22
C GLY A 133 -12.66 -6.45 17.71
N ALA A 134 -12.20 -6.30 16.46
CA ALA A 134 -11.13 -7.11 15.89
C ALA A 134 -9.81 -6.92 16.65
N ALA A 135 -9.48 -5.69 17.07
CA ALA A 135 -8.28 -5.40 17.85
C ALA A 135 -8.28 -6.08 19.24
N CYS A 136 -9.45 -6.35 19.84
CA CYS A 136 -9.53 -7.10 21.10
C CYS A 136 -9.19 -8.59 20.92
N VAL A 137 -9.46 -9.15 19.74
CA VAL A 137 -9.25 -10.58 19.45
C VAL A 137 -7.86 -10.83 18.88
N ILE A 138 -7.38 -9.95 18.01
CA ILE A 138 -6.12 -10.16 17.29
C ILE A 138 -4.98 -9.48 18.04
N LYS A 139 -4.14 -10.31 18.69
CA LYS A 139 -2.97 -9.83 19.45
C LYS A 139 -1.65 -9.88 18.67
N ASP A 140 -1.62 -10.58 17.53
CA ASP A 140 -0.43 -10.69 16.69
C ASP A 140 -0.49 -9.73 15.49
N LEU A 141 0.07 -8.54 15.69
CA LEU A 141 0.21 -7.52 14.64
C LEU A 141 1.20 -7.96 13.54
N GLY A 142 2.19 -8.79 13.87
CA GLY A 142 3.19 -9.28 12.93
C GLY A 142 2.54 -10.19 11.89
N LEU A 143 1.71 -11.12 12.34
CA LEU A 143 0.93 -12.00 11.46
C LEU A 143 -0.03 -11.22 10.56
N ILE A 144 -0.80 -10.26 11.10
CA ILE A 144 -1.71 -9.44 10.29
C ILE A 144 -0.94 -8.67 9.21
N CYS A 145 0.14 -8.00 9.59
CA CYS A 145 0.95 -7.24 8.65
C CYS A 145 1.58 -8.16 7.59
N ALA A 146 2.04 -9.34 7.98
CA ALA A 146 2.61 -10.33 7.08
C ALA A 146 1.59 -10.83 6.07
N LEU A 147 0.41 -11.28 6.53
CA LEU A 147 -0.69 -11.77 5.69
C LEU A 147 -1.28 -10.68 4.81
N GLY A 148 -1.59 -9.51 5.38
CA GLY A 148 -2.11 -8.36 4.66
C GLY A 148 -1.15 -7.94 3.55
N GLY A 149 0.14 -7.78 3.85
CA GLY A 149 1.13 -7.43 2.84
C GLY A 149 1.39 -8.55 1.82
N ALA A 150 1.28 -9.83 2.21
CA ALA A 150 1.45 -10.94 1.27
C ALA A 150 0.29 -11.05 0.28
N VAL A 151 -0.95 -10.98 0.76
CA VAL A 151 -2.15 -11.14 -0.08
C VAL A 151 -2.49 -9.83 -0.80
N LEU A 152 -2.74 -8.76 -0.04
CA LEU A 152 -3.15 -7.47 -0.60
C LEU A 152 -2.00 -6.81 -1.35
N GLY A 153 -0.77 -6.89 -0.83
CA GLY A 153 0.41 -6.34 -1.50
C GLY A 153 0.68 -7.04 -2.83
N SER A 154 0.65 -8.38 -2.88
CA SER A 154 0.83 -9.10 -4.14
C SER A 154 -0.29 -8.83 -5.13
N ALA A 155 -1.54 -8.74 -4.65
CA ALA A 155 -2.68 -8.40 -5.48
C ALA A 155 -2.57 -6.98 -6.08
N LEU A 156 -2.26 -5.98 -5.27
CA LEU A 156 -2.19 -4.57 -5.69
C LEU A 156 -0.96 -4.25 -6.54
N VAL A 157 0.19 -4.87 -6.25
CA VAL A 157 1.46 -4.56 -6.94
C VAL A 157 1.60 -5.35 -8.25
N TYR A 158 1.19 -6.62 -8.27
CA TYR A 158 1.44 -7.50 -9.42
C TYR A 158 0.17 -7.85 -10.19
N VAL A 159 -0.88 -8.30 -9.49
CA VAL A 159 -2.06 -8.90 -10.16
C VAL A 159 -2.96 -7.84 -10.80
N LEU A 160 -3.38 -6.84 -10.03
CA LEU A 160 -4.36 -5.85 -10.47
C LEU A 160 -3.86 -4.96 -11.64
N PRO A 161 -2.63 -4.40 -11.62
CA PRO A 161 -2.13 -3.61 -12.73
C PRO A 161 -2.02 -4.43 -14.03
N ALA A 162 -1.60 -5.70 -13.93
CA ALA A 162 -1.49 -6.59 -15.06
C ALA A 162 -2.87 -7.01 -15.61
N LEU A 163 -3.87 -7.22 -14.75
CA LEU A 163 -5.24 -7.46 -15.20
C LEU A 163 -5.84 -6.23 -15.88
N MET A 164 -5.60 -5.03 -15.34
CA MET A 164 -6.05 -3.78 -15.96
C MET A 164 -5.42 -3.58 -17.33
N SER A 165 -4.12 -3.84 -17.48
CA SER A 165 -3.43 -3.72 -18.77
C SER A 165 -3.92 -4.76 -19.79
N LEU A 166 -4.22 -5.99 -19.35
CA LEU A 166 -4.83 -7.03 -20.17
C LEU A 166 -6.27 -6.67 -20.59
N GLY A 167 -7.06 -6.06 -19.71
CA GLY A 167 -8.39 -5.54 -20.03
C GLY A 167 -8.34 -4.49 -21.15
N VAL A 168 -7.44 -3.52 -21.04
CA VAL A 168 -7.22 -2.51 -22.08
C VAL A 168 -6.74 -3.13 -23.40
N ALA A 169 -5.88 -4.16 -23.35
CA ALA A 169 -5.46 -4.89 -24.56
C ALA A 169 -6.62 -5.61 -25.25
N ARG A 170 -7.55 -6.18 -24.49
CA ARG A 170 -8.76 -6.84 -25.02
C ARG A 170 -9.68 -5.83 -25.69
N ASP A 171 -9.95 -4.70 -25.05
CA ASP A 171 -10.79 -3.64 -25.62
C ASP A 171 -10.19 -3.03 -26.89
N LYS A 172 -8.84 -2.96 -26.97
CA LYS A 172 -8.12 -2.44 -28.14
C LYS A 172 -7.65 -3.52 -29.11
N ALA A 173 -8.14 -4.76 -29.01
CA ALA A 173 -7.71 -5.87 -29.86
C ALA A 173 -7.96 -5.61 -31.35
N ALA A 174 -9.07 -4.93 -31.67
CA ALA A 174 -9.45 -4.56 -33.04
C ALA A 174 -8.79 -3.26 -33.57
N ALA A 175 -8.05 -2.52 -32.74
CA ALA A 175 -7.39 -1.28 -33.16
C ALA A 175 -6.16 -1.57 -34.06
N PRO A 176 -5.76 -0.71 -35.00
CA PRO A 176 -4.56 -0.92 -35.81
C PRO A 176 -3.28 -1.01 -34.96
N GLU A 177 -2.30 -1.81 -35.41
CA GLU A 177 -0.98 -1.89 -34.77
C GLU A 177 -0.31 -0.51 -34.72
N GLY A 178 0.22 -0.12 -33.56
CA GLY A 178 0.78 1.22 -33.31
C GLY A 178 -0.19 2.24 -32.70
N SER A 179 -1.47 1.89 -32.52
CA SER A 179 -2.42 2.75 -31.80
C SER A 179 -2.00 2.96 -30.33
N PRO A 180 -2.10 4.18 -29.78
CA PRO A 180 -1.72 4.45 -28.40
C PRO A 180 -2.49 3.54 -27.42
N GLY A 181 -1.73 2.72 -26.68
CA GLY A 181 -2.25 1.76 -25.70
C GLY A 181 -2.57 0.36 -26.23
N LYS A 182 -2.27 0.03 -27.49
CA LYS A 182 -2.31 -1.36 -27.98
C LYS A 182 -1.02 -2.07 -27.56
N LEU A 183 -1.12 -3.07 -26.69
CA LEU A 183 0.02 -3.87 -26.22
C LEU A 183 0.47 -4.86 -27.29
N LYS A 184 1.78 -5.08 -27.39
CA LYS A 184 2.35 -6.12 -28.26
C LYS A 184 1.96 -7.51 -27.74
N PRO A 185 1.85 -8.55 -28.59
CA PRO A 185 1.54 -9.90 -28.15
C PRO A 185 2.53 -10.44 -27.11
N LEU A 186 3.80 -10.03 -27.20
CA LEU A 186 4.83 -10.32 -26.20
C LEU A 186 4.54 -9.68 -24.84
N GLU A 187 4.05 -8.44 -24.82
CA GLU A 187 3.70 -7.72 -23.59
C GLU A 187 2.45 -8.30 -22.94
N VAL A 188 1.50 -8.78 -23.74
CA VAL A 188 0.33 -9.54 -23.25
C VAL A 188 0.76 -10.84 -22.57
N GLY A 189 1.65 -11.61 -23.19
CA GLY A 189 2.22 -12.82 -22.59
C GLY A 189 2.98 -12.54 -21.30
N PHE A 190 3.77 -11.46 -21.28
CA PHE A 190 4.49 -11.01 -20.09
C PHE A 190 3.55 -10.59 -18.94
N ASN A 191 2.44 -9.91 -19.24
CA ASN A 191 1.45 -9.55 -18.22
C ASN A 191 0.76 -10.79 -17.62
N TYR A 192 0.43 -11.80 -18.43
CA TYR A 192 -0.07 -13.08 -17.88
C TYR A 192 0.95 -13.76 -16.98
N LEU A 193 2.24 -13.72 -17.33
CA LEU A 193 3.31 -14.23 -16.47
C LEU A 193 3.37 -13.49 -15.13
N ILE A 194 3.26 -12.15 -15.14
CA ILE A 194 3.23 -11.34 -13.91
C ILE A 194 2.03 -11.71 -13.04
N VAL A 195 0.85 -11.91 -13.63
CA VAL A 195 -0.34 -12.35 -12.88
C VAL A 195 -0.12 -13.71 -12.23
N ALA A 196 0.42 -14.67 -12.99
CA ALA A 196 0.72 -16.01 -12.47
C ALA A 196 1.75 -15.96 -11.33
N LEU A 197 2.85 -15.24 -11.53
CA LEU A 197 3.89 -15.04 -10.51
C LEU A 197 3.33 -14.36 -9.26
N GLY A 198 2.58 -13.27 -9.42
CA GLY A 198 1.96 -12.53 -8.31
C GLY A 198 0.99 -13.40 -7.51
N SER A 199 0.22 -14.26 -8.19
CA SER A 199 -0.70 -15.21 -7.56
C SER A 199 0.06 -16.28 -6.75
N VAL A 200 1.14 -16.83 -7.31
CA VAL A 200 2.00 -17.80 -6.59
C VAL A 200 2.63 -17.14 -5.36
N LEU A 201 3.17 -15.93 -5.50
CA LEU A 201 3.78 -15.20 -4.38
C LEU A 201 2.76 -14.88 -3.28
N ALA A 202 1.52 -14.56 -3.64
CA ALA A 202 0.44 -14.35 -2.67
C ALA A 202 0.14 -15.62 -1.87
N VAL A 203 0.01 -16.76 -2.55
CA VAL A 203 -0.30 -18.06 -1.92
C VAL A 203 0.86 -18.53 -1.04
N VAL A 204 2.09 -18.52 -1.56
CA VAL A 204 3.28 -18.92 -0.81
C VAL A 204 3.51 -17.98 0.38
N GLY A 205 3.35 -16.67 0.18
CA GLY A 205 3.45 -15.66 1.23
C GLY A 205 2.42 -15.84 2.34
N ALA A 206 1.18 -16.19 1.99
CA ALA A 206 0.14 -16.49 2.97
C ALA A 206 0.44 -17.77 3.77
N ILE A 207 0.84 -18.85 3.09
CA ILE A 207 1.15 -20.14 3.75
C ILE A 207 2.34 -19.98 4.71
N THR A 208 3.40 -19.30 4.27
CA THR A 208 4.59 -19.06 5.11
C THR A 208 4.27 -18.18 6.31
N SER A 209 3.42 -17.17 6.15
CA SER A 209 2.97 -16.32 7.26
C SER A 209 2.13 -17.11 8.28
N LEU A 210 1.21 -17.97 7.82
CA LEU A 210 0.40 -18.82 8.70
C LEU A 210 1.23 -19.86 9.45
N ARG A 211 2.22 -20.48 8.78
CA ARG A 211 3.13 -21.44 9.41
C ARG A 211 4.04 -20.79 10.45
N GLY A 212 4.47 -19.55 10.20
CA GLY A 212 5.29 -18.79 11.15
C GLY A 212 4.56 -18.40 12.44
N ALA A 213 3.23 -18.31 12.44
CA ALA A 213 2.42 -18.03 13.63
C ALA A 213 1.98 -19.28 14.41
N ALA A 214 2.21 -20.47 13.85
CA ALA A 214 1.90 -21.75 14.52
C ALA A 214 3.04 -22.24 15.44
N HIS A 215 4.17 -21.53 15.46
CA HIS A 215 5.35 -21.78 16.29
C HIS A 215 5.59 -20.59 17.22
#